data_AF-A0A3A8KDS8-F1
#
_entry.id   AF-A0A3A8KDS8-F1
#
_cell.length_a   1.000
_cell.length_b   1.000
_cell.length_c   1.000
_cell.angle_alpha   90.00
_cell.angle_beta   90.00
_cell.angle_gamma   90.00
#
_symmetry.space_group_name_H-M   'P 1'
#
loop_
_entity.id
_entity.type
_entity.pdbx_description
1 polymer ?
#
loop_
_entity_poly.entity_id
_entity_poly.type
_entity_poly.pdbx_seq_one_letter_code
_entity_poly.pdbx_strand_id
1 'polypeptide(L)'
;MSVRYDPSIITKHAQALYDRASGIIFAWGVIGFIAGAVLAKAMNAQGLIVVIGGLVVALIGVMFGRGRAFSLQLQAQVAMCQVAIEANTRRAADAVTAGVPPVATEQVNRAG
;
A
#
# COMPACT_ATOMS: atom_id res chain seq x y z
N MET A 1 2.71 11.91 -30.24
CA MET A 1 3.08 10.54 -29.86
C MET A 1 2.00 9.99 -28.95
N SER A 2 1.20 9.03 -29.42
CA SER A 2 0.14 8.41 -28.61
C SER A 2 0.81 7.54 -27.54
N VAL A 3 0.90 8.05 -26.31
CA VAL A 3 1.34 7.27 -25.16
C VAL A 3 0.28 6.18 -24.95
N ARG A 4 0.62 4.95 -25.34
CA ARG A 4 -0.26 3.80 -25.20
C ARG A 4 -0.28 3.42 -23.73
N TYR A 5 -1.41 3.63 -23.08
CA TYR A 5 -1.61 3.31 -21.67
C TYR A 5 -1.38 1.81 -21.46
N ASP A 6 -0.34 1.48 -20.69
CA ASP A 6 0.00 0.10 -20.35
C ASP A 6 -0.40 -0.16 -18.88
N PRO A 7 -1.50 -0.88 -18.62
CA PRO A 7 -1.97 -1.16 -17.27
C PRO A 7 -0.98 -2.01 -16.44
N SER A 8 -0.01 -2.67 -17.09
CA SER A 8 1.02 -3.47 -16.40
C SER A 8 2.03 -2.64 -15.61
N ILE A 9 2.19 -1.35 -15.94
CA ILE A 9 3.06 -0.41 -15.20
C ILE A 9 2.48 -0.11 -13.82
N ILE A 10 1.15 0.05 -13.73
CA ILE A 10 0.44 0.40 -12.50
C ILE A 10 0.40 -0.78 -11.54
N THR A 11 0.20 -2.00 -12.06
CA THR A 11 0.26 -3.21 -11.24
C THR A 11 1.66 -3.47 -10.71
N LYS A 12 2.71 -3.28 -11.52
CA LYS A 12 4.11 -3.33 -11.06
C LYS A 12 4.42 -2.29 -9.98
N HIS A 13 3.87 -1.08 -10.10
CA HIS A 13 4.06 -0.05 -9.10
C HIS A 13 3.37 -0.42 -7.77
N ALA A 14 2.14 -0.93 -7.83
CA ALA A 14 1.43 -1.41 -6.64
C ALA A 14 2.14 -2.59 -5.96
N GLN A 15 2.66 -3.54 -6.75
CA GLN A 15 3.47 -4.66 -6.27
C GLN A 15 4.73 -4.14 -5.55
N ALA A 16 5.43 -3.18 -6.15
CA ALA A 16 6.64 -2.60 -5.57
C ALA A 16 6.36 -1.83 -4.26
N LEU A 17 5.20 -1.17 -4.14
CA LEU A 17 4.78 -0.55 -2.87
C LEU A 17 4.42 -1.60 -1.81
N TYR A 18 3.85 -2.74 -2.20
CA TYR A 18 3.56 -3.85 -1.30
C TYR A 18 4.85 -4.54 -0.81
N ASP A 19 5.81 -4.75 -1.71
CA ASP A 19 7.12 -5.32 -1.39
C ASP A 19 7.97 -4.36 -0.52
N ARG A 20 7.83 -3.06 -0.72
CA ARG A 20 8.42 -2.06 0.18
C ARG A 20 7.73 -2.06 1.55
N ALA A 21 6.41 -2.21 1.59
CA ALA A 21 5.65 -2.27 2.83
C ALA A 21 6.07 -3.47 3.69
N SER A 22 6.25 -4.66 3.08
CA SER A 22 6.76 -5.84 3.79
C SER A 22 8.23 -5.67 4.21
N GLY A 23 9.05 -5.06 3.36
CA GLY A 23 10.45 -4.73 3.68
C GLY A 23 10.59 -3.76 4.88
N ILE A 24 9.72 -2.75 4.97
CA ILE A 24 9.71 -1.80 6.10
C ILE A 24 9.31 -2.51 7.39
N ILE A 25 8.28 -3.37 7.35
CA ILE A 25 7.85 -4.15 8.53
C ILE A 25 8.99 -5.05 9.01
N PHE A 26 9.67 -5.73 8.09
CA PHE A 26 10.79 -6.60 8.41
C PHE A 26 11.97 -5.80 8.99
N ALA A 27 12.36 -4.69 8.37
CA ALA A 27 13.44 -3.83 8.85
C ALA A 27 13.17 -3.29 10.27
N TRP A 28 11.95 -2.79 10.52
CA TRP A 28 11.58 -2.31 11.85
C TRP A 28 11.50 -3.44 12.89
N GLY A 29 11.08 -4.64 12.50
CA GLY A 29 11.12 -5.82 13.36
C GLY A 29 12.54 -6.23 13.74
N VAL A 30 13.46 -6.26 12.76
CA VAL A 30 14.89 -6.58 13.00
C VAL A 30 15.56 -5.53 13.89
N ILE A 31 15.33 -4.25 13.61
CA ILE A 31 15.87 -3.16 14.44
C ILE A 31 15.32 -3.26 15.87
N GLY A 32 14.03 -3.51 16.02
CA GLY A 32 13.40 -3.72 17.33
C GLY A 32 13.97 -4.92 18.07
N PHE A 33 14.20 -6.04 17.38
CA PHE A 33 14.81 -7.23 17.96
C PHE A 33 16.23 -6.96 18.48
N ILE A 34 17.07 -6.32 17.66
CA ILE A 34 18.44 -5.98 18.03
C ILE A 34 18.44 -5.04 19.23
N ALA A 35 17.63 -3.97 19.19
CA ALA A 35 17.53 -3.03 20.29
C ALA A 35 17.06 -3.69 21.61
N GLY A 36 16.04 -4.56 21.53
CA GLY A 36 15.54 -5.29 22.69
C GLY A 36 16.54 -6.30 23.25
N ALA A 37 17.29 -7.01 22.38
CA ALA A 37 18.32 -7.94 22.80
C ALA A 37 19.51 -7.22 23.47
N VAL A 38 19.94 -6.08 22.93
CA VAL A 38 21.00 -5.25 23.52
C VAL A 38 20.57 -4.70 24.89
N LEU A 39 19.34 -4.19 25.00
CA LEU A 39 18.80 -3.68 26.26
C LEU A 39 18.68 -4.78 27.32
N ALA A 40 18.16 -5.94 26.94
CA ALA A 40 18.05 -7.09 27.85
C ALA A 40 19.44 -7.56 28.33
N LYS A 41 20.43 -7.59 27.44
CA LYS A 41 21.83 -7.88 27.81
C LYS A 41 22.42 -6.82 28.76
N ALA A 42 22.15 -5.54 28.52
CA ALA A 42 22.61 -4.45 29.38
C ALA A 42 22.02 -4.55 30.81
N MET A 43 20.82 -5.12 30.96
CA MET A 43 20.19 -5.41 32.25
C MET A 43 20.66 -6.71 32.91
N ASN A 44 21.76 -7.31 32.45
CA ASN A 44 22.25 -8.62 32.90
C ASN A 44 21.25 -9.77 32.74
N ALA A 45 20.26 -9.65 31.85
CA ALA A 45 19.40 -10.78 31.52
C ALA A 45 20.21 -11.84 30.76
N GLN A 46 19.96 -13.10 31.08
CA GLN A 46 20.68 -14.25 30.51
C GLN A 46 19.74 -15.23 29.82
N GLY A 47 20.29 -15.99 28.88
CA GLY A 47 19.59 -17.05 28.18
C GLY A 47 18.27 -16.59 27.54
N LEU A 48 17.19 -17.28 27.89
CA LEU A 48 15.88 -17.17 27.26
C LEU A 48 15.24 -15.78 27.45
N ILE A 49 15.58 -15.05 28.51
CA ILE A 49 15.03 -13.71 28.80
C ILE A 49 15.48 -12.67 27.76
N VAL A 50 16.72 -12.78 27.26
CA VAL A 50 17.22 -11.88 26.20
C VAL A 50 16.46 -12.10 24.89
N VAL A 51 16.18 -13.36 24.58
CA VAL A 51 15.42 -13.72 23.37
C VAL A 51 13.99 -13.21 23.48
N ILE A 52 13.33 -13.42 24.63
CA ILE A 52 11.97 -12.90 24.86
C ILE A 52 11.95 -11.36 24.81
N GLY A 53 12.91 -10.69 25.46
CA GLY A 53 13.01 -9.23 25.46
C GLY A 53 13.21 -8.67 24.05
N GLY A 54 14.09 -9.27 23.25
CA GLY A 54 14.25 -8.95 21.84
C GLY A 54 12.94 -9.16 21.06
N LEU A 55 12.25 -10.28 21.27
CA LEU A 55 11.04 -10.63 20.53
C LEU A 55 9.87 -9.67 20.85
N VAL A 56 9.72 -9.24 22.12
CA VAL A 56 8.71 -8.25 22.51
C VAL A 56 8.95 -6.91 21.82
N VAL A 57 10.20 -6.41 21.83
CA VAL A 57 10.53 -5.13 21.17
C VAL A 57 10.41 -5.25 19.65
N ALA A 58 10.75 -6.40 19.06
CA ALA A 58 10.54 -6.68 17.64
C ALA A 58 9.05 -6.60 17.25
N LEU A 59 8.15 -7.18 18.06
CA LEU A 59 6.71 -7.13 17.82
C LEU A 59 6.19 -5.69 17.89
N ILE A 60 6.66 -4.89 18.84
CA ILE A 60 6.34 -3.47 18.93
C ILE A 60 6.85 -2.73 17.66
N GLY A 61 8.09 -2.98 17.24
CA GLY A 61 8.66 -2.42 16.01
C GLY A 61 7.84 -2.77 14.77
N VAL A 62 7.39 -4.03 14.65
CA VAL A 62 6.49 -4.48 13.58
C VAL A 62 5.17 -3.72 13.60
N MET A 63 4.56 -3.50 14.77
CA MET A 63 3.30 -2.74 14.88
C MET A 63 3.48 -1.29 14.40
N PHE A 64 4.57 -0.63 14.75
CA PHE A 64 4.89 0.71 14.24
C PHE A 64 5.17 0.72 12.73
N GLY A 65 5.88 -0.29 12.22
CA GLY A 65 6.15 -0.46 10.79
C GLY A 65 4.87 -0.65 9.96
N ARG A 66 3.85 -1.33 10.50
CA ARG A 66 2.55 -1.54 9.84
C ARG A 66 1.82 -0.24 9.53
N GLY A 67 1.88 0.76 10.41
CA GLY A 67 1.26 2.07 10.15
C GLY A 67 1.87 2.79 8.95
N ARG A 68 3.20 2.74 8.82
CA ARG A 68 3.94 3.29 7.66
C ARG A 68 3.70 2.48 6.38
N ALA A 69 3.58 1.17 6.48
CA ALA A 69 3.21 0.30 5.37
C ALA A 69 1.78 0.60 4.87
N PHE A 70 0.84 0.86 5.79
CA PHE A 70 -0.55 1.18 5.44
C PHE A 70 -0.69 2.52 4.72
N SER A 71 0.06 3.55 5.10
CA SER A 71 0.02 4.84 4.39
C SER A 71 0.54 4.72 2.95
N LEU A 72 1.56 3.89 2.72
CA LEU A 72 2.06 3.57 1.37
C LEU A 72 1.00 2.85 0.54
N GLN A 73 0.28 1.89 1.13
CA GLN A 73 -0.83 1.20 0.46
C GLN A 73 -1.97 2.15 0.09
N LEU A 74 -2.32 3.07 0.99
CA LEU A 74 -3.35 4.09 0.72
C LEU A 74 -2.95 5.03 -0.43
N GLN A 75 -1.69 5.46 -0.47
CA GLN A 75 -1.18 6.30 -1.58
C GLN A 75 -1.29 5.58 -2.93
N ALA A 76 -0.98 4.27 -2.98
CA ALA A 76 -1.16 3.48 -4.19
C ALA A 76 -2.63 3.43 -4.65
N GLN A 77 -3.57 3.23 -3.73
CA GLN A 77 -5.00 3.17 -4.07
C GLN A 77 -5.53 4.51 -4.58
N VAL A 78 -5.12 5.62 -3.97
CA VAL A 78 -5.49 6.97 -4.42
C VAL A 78 -4.97 7.22 -5.84
N ALA A 79 -3.73 6.82 -6.13
CA ALA A 79 -3.15 6.95 -7.47
C ALA A 79 -3.96 6.15 -8.51
N MET A 80 -4.37 4.92 -8.21
CA MET A 80 -5.21 4.14 -9.13
C MET A 80 -6.58 4.76 -9.36
N CYS A 81 -7.20 5.28 -8.30
CA CYS A 81 -8.49 5.96 -8.40
C CYS A 81 -8.40 7.18 -9.32
N GLN A 82 -7.34 7.98 -9.17
CA GLN A 82 -7.12 9.16 -10.00
C GLN A 82 -6.95 8.82 -11.48
N VAL A 83 -6.20 7.76 -11.79
CA VAL A 83 -6.05 7.27 -13.17
C VAL A 83 -7.38 6.79 -13.74
N ALA A 84 -8.18 6.08 -12.95
CA ALA A 84 -9.51 5.63 -13.37
C ALA A 84 -10.46 6.81 -13.65
N ILE A 85 -10.41 7.86 -12.81
CA ILE A 85 -11.17 9.10 -13.02
C ILE A 85 -10.73 9.77 -14.32
N GLU A 86 -9.44 9.95 -14.55
CA GLU A 86 -8.94 10.57 -15.80
C GLU A 86 -9.39 9.77 -17.04
N ALA A 87 -9.31 8.45 -16.98
CA ALA A 87 -9.75 7.58 -18.08
C ALA A 87 -11.27 7.64 -18.32
N ASN A 88 -12.06 7.86 -17.27
CA ASN A 88 -13.51 8.03 -17.40
C ASN A 88 -13.86 9.42 -17.93
N THR A 89 -13.19 10.47 -17.43
CA THR A 89 -13.36 11.85 -17.91
C THR A 89 -12.98 12.00 -19.38
N ARG A 90 -11.88 11.36 -19.83
CA ARG A 90 -11.52 11.33 -21.26
C ARG A 90 -12.61 10.67 -22.10
N ARG A 91 -13.09 9.49 -21.69
CA ARG A 91 -14.19 8.78 -22.40
C ARG A 91 -15.48 9.60 -22.45
N ALA A 92 -15.83 10.29 -21.36
CA ALA A 92 -16.98 11.18 -21.34
C ALA A 92 -16.81 12.37 -22.29
N ALA A 93 -15.62 12.98 -22.33
CA ALA A 93 -15.31 14.07 -23.26
C ALA A 93 -15.34 13.61 -24.73
N ASP A 94 -14.80 12.41 -25.02
CA ASP A 94 -14.84 11.80 -26.35
C ASP A 94 -16.30 11.50 -26.78
N ALA A 95 -17.16 11.03 -25.87
CA ALA A 95 -18.58 10.79 -26.16
C ALA A 95 -19.34 12.09 -26.48
N VAL A 96 -19.09 13.17 -25.72
CA VAL A 96 -19.68 14.49 -25.98
C VAL A 96 -19.25 15.03 -27.34
N THR A 97 -17.97 14.92 -27.68
CA THR A 97 -17.46 15.39 -28.99
C THR A 97 -17.94 14.52 -30.16
N ALA A 98 -18.19 13.23 -29.94
CA ALA A 98 -18.80 12.34 -30.92
C ALA A 98 -20.32 12.55 -31.11
N GLY A 99 -20.94 13.47 -30.37
CA GLY A 99 -22.39 13.72 -30.43
C GLY A 99 -23.22 12.55 -29.87
N VAL A 100 -22.60 11.62 -29.15
CA VAL A 100 -23.29 10.50 -28.51
C VAL A 100 -23.92 11.02 -27.22
N PRO A 101 -25.26 11.00 -27.07
CA PRO A 101 -25.90 11.44 -25.84
C PRO A 101 -25.36 10.61 -24.67
N PRO A 102 -25.13 11.21 -23.49
CA PRO A 102 -24.63 10.47 -22.34
C PRO A 102 -25.55 9.28 -22.08
N VAL A 103 -24.98 8.08 -21.94
CA VAL A 103 -25.74 6.88 -21.58
C VAL A 103 -26.41 7.18 -20.25
N ALA A 104 -27.69 7.52 -20.32
CA ALA A 104 -28.50 7.83 -19.16
C ALA A 104 -28.43 6.62 -18.23
N THR A 105 -28.11 6.88 -16.97
CA THR A 105 -28.17 5.94 -15.83
C THR A 105 -29.55 5.28 -15.64
N GLU A 106 -30.51 5.54 -16.52
CA GLU A 106 -31.86 5.00 -16.54
C GLU A 106 -31.92 3.49 -16.80
N GLN A 107 -30.90 2.89 -17.43
CA GLN A 107 -30.87 1.43 -17.67
C GLN A 107 -30.50 0.60 -16.43
N VAL A 108 -29.90 1.21 -15.39
CA VAL A 108 -29.58 0.50 -14.12
C VAL A 108 -30.80 0.41 -13.20
N ASN A 109 -31.76 1.33 -13.31
CA ASN A 109 -32.96 1.34 -12.45
C ASN A 109 -34.16 0.57 -13.04
N ARG A 110 -34.00 -0.06 -14.22
CA ARG A 110 -35.08 -0.80 -14.90
C ARG A 110 -34.98 -2.32 -14.77
N ALA A 111 -33.98 -2.81 -14.04
CA ALA A 111 -33.72 -4.23 -13.81
C ALA A 111 -33.90 -4.66 -12.34
N GLY A 112 -34.56 -3.82 -11.52
CA GLY A 112 -34.94 -4.10 -10.13
C GLY A 112 -36.43 -4.27 -9.98
#